data_AF-A0A4Q3KQ36-F1
#
_entry.id   AF-A0A4Q3KQ36-F1
#
_cell.length_a   1.000
_cell.length_b   1.000
_cell.length_c   1.000
_cell.angle_alpha   90.00
_cell.angle_beta   90.00
_cell.angle_gamma   90.00
#
_symmetry.space_group_name_H-M   'P 1'
#
loop_
_entity.id
_entity.type
_entity.pdbx_description
1 polymer ?
#
loop_
_entity_poly.entity_id
_entity_poly.type
_entity_poly.pdbx_seq_one_letter_code
_entity_poly.pdbx_strand_id
1 'polypeptide(L)' 'MSFTPPCPSCRQPTEIHRFATHGTGTLELDLCFACQGLWFDPKENTRLAPSAVLELFELLHERRSEAHQP' A
#
# COMPACT_ATOMS: atom_id res chain seq x y z
N MET A 1 -18.72 -1.93 2.51
CA MET A 1 -17.88 -1.76 3.72
C MET A 1 -16.75 -2.77 3.58
N SER A 2 -15.59 -2.33 3.11
CA SER A 2 -14.40 -3.19 3.03
C SER A 2 -13.77 -3.25 4.42
N PHE A 3 -13.56 -4.45 4.92
CA PHE A 3 -12.85 -4.66 6.19
C PHE A 3 -11.37 -4.78 5.87
N THR A 4 -10.56 -3.81 6.29
CA THR A 4 -9.11 -3.89 6.18
C THR A 4 -8.56 -4.52 7.47
N PRO A 5 -7.89 -5.69 7.40
CA PRO A 5 -7.35 -6.33 8.59
C PRO A 5 -6.20 -5.49 9.18
N PRO A 6 -5.99 -5.52 10.51
CA PRO A 6 -4.86 -4.83 11.13
C PRO A 6 -3.54 -5.32 10.55
N CYS A 7 -2.54 -4.44 10.51
CA CYS A 7 -1.24 -4.73 9.96
C CYS A 7 -0.63 -5.99 10.60
N PRO A 8 -0.20 -7.00 9.81
CA PRO A 8 0.35 -8.24 10.37
C PRO A 8 1.72 -8.04 11.04
N SER A 9 2.42 -6.93 10.77
CA SER A 9 3.71 -6.61 11.37
C SER A 9 3.58 -5.86 12.71
N CYS A 10 2.81 -4.77 12.75
CA CYS A 10 2.74 -3.89 13.94
C CYS A 10 1.34 -3.77 14.57
N ARG A 11 0.33 -4.44 14.00
CA ARG A 11 -1.08 -4.44 14.44
C ARG A 11 -1.78 -3.07 14.40
N GLN A 12 -1.14 -2.04 13.83
CA GLN A 12 -1.77 -0.74 13.59
C GLN A 12 -2.77 -0.82 12.42
N PRO A 13 -3.68 0.15 12.31
CA PRO A 13 -4.59 0.25 11.17
C PRO A 13 -3.86 0.27 9.83
N THR A 14 -4.51 -0.29 8.83
CA THR A 14 -4.10 -0.33 7.43
C THR A 14 -5.06 0.51 6.60
N GLU A 15 -4.54 1.11 5.53
CA GLU A 15 -5.31 1.91 4.57
C GLU A 15 -5.24 1.22 3.20
N ILE A 16 -6.39 1.07 2.53
CA ILE A 16 -6.44 0.52 1.16
C ILE A 16 -6.24 1.66 0.16
N HIS A 17 -5.23 1.53 -0.70
CA HIS A 17 -4.96 2.47 -1.78
C HIS A 17 -5.09 1.79 -3.14
N ARG A 18 -5.70 2.48 -4.11
CA ARG A 18 -5.88 1.98 -5.47
C ARG A 18 -4.78 2.53 -6.38
N PHE A 19 -4.12 1.64 -7.09
CA PHE A 19 -3.05 1.98 -8.03
C PHE A 19 -3.39 1.46 -9.43
N ALA A 20 -2.91 2.15 -10.46
CA ALA A 20 -3.07 1.69 -11.84
C ALA A 20 -2.29 0.37 -12.06
N THR A 21 -2.88 -0.53 -12.85
CA THR A 21 -2.17 -1.74 -13.30
C THR A 21 -1.46 -1.50 -14.63
N HIS A 22 -0.45 -2.30 -14.97
CA HIS A 22 0.20 -2.27 -16.30
C HIS A 22 -0.78 -2.65 -17.44
N GLY A 23 -1.93 -3.25 -17.11
CA GLY A 23 -3.03 -3.51 -18.04
C GLY A 23 -4.16 -2.49 -17.88
N THR A 24 -5.39 -2.97 -18.04
CA THR A 24 -6.59 -2.18 -17.74
C THR A 24 -7.02 -2.40 -16.29
N GLY A 25 -7.39 -1.32 -15.61
CA GLY A 25 -7.96 -1.36 -14.27
C GLY A 25 -6.99 -0.98 -13.16
N THR A 26 -7.44 -1.20 -11.92
CA THR A 26 -6.74 -0.83 -10.69
C THR A 26 -6.48 -2.05 -9.83
N LEU A 27 -5.40 -2.02 -9.03
CA LEU A 27 -5.18 -2.96 -7.94
C LEU A 27 -5.28 -2.25 -6.59
N GLU A 28 -5.66 -2.99 -5.56
CA GLU A 28 -5.76 -2.51 -4.19
C GLU A 28 -4.50 -2.94 -3.41
N LEU A 29 -3.86 -2.00 -2.72
CA LEU A 29 -2.79 -2.27 -1.78
C LEU A 29 -3.22 -1.91 -0.38
N ASP A 30 -2.96 -2.83 0.55
CA ASP A 30 -3.01 -2.53 1.98
C ASP A 30 -1.69 -1.88 2.39
N LEU A 31 -1.75 -0.62 2.82
CA LEU A 31 -0.61 0.14 3.30
C LEU A 31 -0.71 0.33 4.81
N CYS A 32 0.41 0.16 5.51
CA CYS A 32 0.54 0.54 6.91
C CYS A 32 1.58 1.65 7.04
N PHE A 33 1.15 2.89 7.22
CA PHE A 33 2.07 4.02 7.38
C PHE A 33 2.85 4.00 8.69
N ALA A 34 2.30 3.37 9.74
CA ALA A 34 2.96 3.25 11.04
C ALA A 34 4.26 2.45 10.98
N CYS A 35 4.33 1.39 10.16
CA CYS A 35 5.55 0.58 9.99
C CYS A 35 6.09 0.55 8.55
N GLN A 36 5.52 1.35 7.65
CA GLN A 36 5.84 1.39 6.21
C GLN A 36 5.72 0.04 5.49
N GLY A 37 4.81 -0.82 5.97
CA GLY A 37 4.52 -2.09 5.32
C GLY A 37 3.52 -1.95 4.18
N LEU A 38 3.65 -2.79 3.16
CA LEU A 38 2.73 -2.88 2.02
C LEU A 38 2.42 -4.34 1.71
N TRP A 39 1.16 -4.63 1.38
CA TRP A 39 0.71 -5.99 1.07
C TRP A 39 -0.12 -6.01 -0.22
N PHE A 40 0.16 -7.03 -1.02
CA PHE A 40 -0.58 -7.37 -2.24
C PHE A 40 -1.49 -8.55 -1.95
N ASP A 41 -2.64 -8.57 -2.60
CA ASP A 41 -3.43 -9.78 -2.71
C ASP A 41 -2.71 -10.85 -3.55
N PRO A 42 -3.03 -12.15 -3.34
CA PRO A 42 -2.45 -13.22 -4.12
C PRO A 42 -2.56 -12.96 -5.63
N LYS A 43 -1.42 -13.08 -6.34
CA LYS A 43 -1.29 -12.86 -7.79
C LYS A 43 -1.36 -11.39 -8.24
N GLU A 44 -1.29 -10.41 -7.33
CA GLU A 44 -1.27 -8.98 -7.70
C GLU A 44 0.12 -8.32 -7.70
N ASN A 45 1.15 -8.98 -7.16
CA ASN A 45 2.49 -8.45 -6.96
C ASN A 45 3.24 -8.00 -8.23
N THR A 46 2.79 -8.41 -9.42
CA THR A 46 3.39 -8.03 -10.70
C THR A 46 2.50 -7.13 -11.55
N ARG A 47 1.35 -6.69 -11.01
CA ARG A 47 0.34 -5.97 -11.79
C ARG A 47 0.48 -4.46 -11.77
N LEU A 48 1.25 -3.85 -10.86
CA LEU A 48 1.46 -2.40 -10.79
C LEU A 48 1.97 -1.83 -12.12
N ALA A 49 1.37 -0.72 -12.55
CA ALA A 49 1.92 0.09 -13.65
C ALA A 49 3.24 0.73 -13.21
N PRO A 50 4.19 0.96 -14.14
CA PRO A 50 5.42 1.69 -13.83
C PRO A 50 5.18 3.08 -13.24
N SER A 51 4.19 3.83 -13.71
CA SER A 51 3.83 5.14 -13.15
C SER A 51 3.31 5.02 -11.72
N ALA A 52 2.49 4.01 -11.45
CA ALA A 52 1.91 3.78 -10.14
C ALA A 52 2.95 3.35 -9.09
N VAL A 53 4.10 2.79 -9.51
CA VAL A 53 5.24 2.58 -8.61
C VAL A 53 5.79 3.91 -8.10
N LEU A 54 5.91 4.93 -8.98
CA LEU A 54 6.35 6.26 -8.58
C LEU A 54 5.34 6.91 -7.64
N GLU A 55 4.05 6.87 -7.98
CA GLU A 55 2.95 7.37 -7.15
C GLU A 55 2.95 6.71 -5.75
N LEU A 56 3.21 5.40 -5.68
CA LEU A 56 3.34 4.68 -4.41
C LEU A 56 4.49 5.23 -3.56
N PHE A 57 5.67 5.43 -4.13
CA PHE A 57 6.82 5.94 -3.37
C PHE A 57 6.67 7.41 -2.98
N GLU A 58 6.01 8.23 -3.81
CA GLU A 58 5.63 9.61 -3.46
C GLU A 58 4.70 9.62 -2.25
N LEU A 59 3.64 8.80 -2.26
CA LEU A 59 2.72 8.66 -1.14
C LEU A 59 3.42 8.22 0.16
N LEU A 60 4.28 7.20 0.09
CA LEU A 60 5.05 6.74 1.25
C LEU A 60 5.99 7.84 1.78
N HIS A 61 6.60 8.61 0.88
CA HIS A 61 7.47 9.73 1.26
C HIS A 61 6.71 10.85 1.95
N GLU A 62 5.51 11.20 1.46
CA GLU A 62 4.66 12.23 2.07
C GLU A 62 4.25 11.84 3.50
N ARG A 63 3.91 10.56 3.70
CA ARG A 63 3.46 10.00 4.99
C ARG A 63 4.62 9.50 5.86
N ARG A 64 5.88 9.78 5.50
CA ARG A 64 7.08 9.28 6.22
C ARG A 64 7.13 9.66 7.70
N SER A 65 6.52 10.78 8.08
CA SER A 65 6.49 11.27 9.46
C SER A 65 5.62 10.41 10.38
N GLU A 66 4.72 9.60 9.81
CA GLU A 66 3.87 8.67 10.56
C GLU A 66 4.55 7.33 10.82
N ALA A 67 5.66 7.06 10.11
CA ALA A 67 6.48 5.90 10.40
C ALA A 67 7.00 6.01 11.83
N HIS A 68 6.70 4.99 12.62
CA HIS A 68 7.27 4.87 13.96
C HIS A 68 8.78 4.65 13.81
N GLN A 69 9.56 5.66 14.17
CA GLN A 69 11.00 5.50 14.34
C GLN A 69 11.22 4.87 15.73
N PRO A 70 11.98 3.76 15.82
CA PRO A 70 12.25 3.09 17.09
C PRO A 70 12.98 3.99 18.09
#